data_AF-A0A5N4C221-F1
#
_entry.id   AF-A0A5N4C221-F1
#
_cell.length_a   1.000
_cell.length_b   1.000
_cell.length_c   1.000
_cell.angle_alpha   90.00
_cell.angle_beta   90.00
_cell.angle_gamma   90.00
#
_symmetry.space_group_name_H-M   'P 1'
#
loop_
_entity.id
_entity.type
_entity.pdbx_description
1 polymer ?
#
loop_
_entity_poly.entity_id
_entity_poly.type
_entity_poly.pdbx_seq_one_letter_code
_entity_poly.pdbx_strand_id
1 'polypeptide(L)'
;MADDLGIGDVGCYGNTTIRQGTEGPRTPNIDRLAEDGVVLRQHLAAASVCTPSRAAFLTGRYPLRSGKWHLGLNCESPSDHCHHPLKHGFDHFYGTPLSLMGDCARWELSEKRAALERPLQLGDRAFAAAARRRSVRFEDG
;
A
#
# COMPACT_ATOMS: atom_id res chain seq x y z
N MET A 1 -12.11 0.61 -4.53
CA MET A 1 -10.74 0.17 -4.86
C MET A 1 -10.24 -0.70 -3.72
N ALA A 2 -9.60 -1.82 -4.02
CA ALA A 2 -9.01 -2.73 -3.05
C ALA A 2 -7.60 -3.11 -3.51
N ASP A 3 -6.76 -3.54 -2.57
CA ASP A 3 -5.38 -3.95 -2.84
C ASP A 3 -5.30 -5.46 -3.04
N ASP A 4 -4.51 -5.88 -4.03
CA ASP A 4 -4.26 -7.26 -4.41
C ASP A 4 -5.51 -8.11 -4.70
N LEU A 5 -6.65 -7.45 -5.00
CA LEU A 5 -7.89 -8.10 -5.41
C LEU A 5 -7.82 -8.50 -6.90
N GLY A 6 -7.80 -9.79 -7.16
CA GLY A 6 -7.85 -10.39 -8.49
C GLY A 6 -9.27 -10.60 -9.01
N ILE A 7 -9.39 -10.80 -10.32
CA ILE A 7 -10.68 -11.11 -10.99
C ILE A 7 -11.32 -12.40 -10.44
N GLY A 8 -10.50 -13.34 -9.99
CA GLY A 8 -10.96 -14.62 -9.46
C GLY A 8 -11.45 -14.55 -8.02
N ASP A 9 -11.39 -13.40 -7.34
CA ASP A 9 -11.67 -13.31 -5.89
C ASP A 9 -13.14 -12.98 -5.57
N VAL A 10 -13.92 -12.51 -6.54
CA VAL A 10 -15.28 -11.99 -6.32
C VAL A 10 -16.32 -12.91 -6.97
N GLY A 11 -17.45 -13.10 -6.29
CA GLY A 11 -18.54 -13.99 -6.72
C GLY A 11 -19.09 -13.65 -8.10
N CYS A 12 -19.34 -12.38 -8.40
CA CYS A 12 -19.85 -11.91 -9.69
C CYS A 12 -18.93 -12.21 -10.90
N TYR A 13 -17.66 -12.51 -10.67
CA TYR A 13 -16.70 -12.97 -11.69
C TYR A 13 -16.51 -14.49 -11.74
N GLY A 14 -17.25 -15.25 -10.91
CA GLY A 14 -17.26 -16.72 -10.92
C GLY A 14 -16.47 -17.39 -9.80
N ASN A 15 -16.03 -16.66 -8.77
CA ASN A 15 -15.41 -17.29 -7.59
C ASN A 15 -16.42 -18.23 -6.91
N THR A 16 -16.03 -19.49 -6.68
CA THR A 16 -16.85 -20.47 -5.94
C THR A 16 -16.23 -20.92 -4.62
N THR A 17 -15.00 -20.50 -4.34
CA THR A 17 -14.16 -20.96 -3.22
C THR A 17 -14.36 -20.14 -1.94
N ILE A 18 -14.53 -18.81 -2.03
CA ILE A 18 -14.65 -17.93 -0.87
C ILE A 18 -16.07 -17.98 -0.32
N ARG A 19 -16.34 -18.88 0.64
CA ARG A 19 -17.66 -19.00 1.26
C ARG A 19 -17.79 -18.07 2.46
N GLN A 20 -18.79 -17.18 2.44
CA GLN A 20 -19.34 -16.59 3.67
C GLN A 20 -20.58 -17.39 4.07
N GLY A 21 -20.42 -18.34 5.00
CA GLY A 21 -21.51 -19.20 5.49
C GLY A 21 -21.73 -20.49 4.68
N THR A 22 -22.80 -21.22 5.02
CA THR A 22 -23.17 -22.51 4.42
C THR A 22 -23.88 -22.36 3.08
N GLU A 23 -24.65 -21.27 2.90
CA GLU A 23 -25.45 -20.97 1.71
C GLU A 23 -25.48 -19.45 1.45
N GLY A 24 -25.40 -19.03 0.19
CA GLY A 24 -25.49 -17.62 -0.22
C GLY A 24 -24.38 -17.14 -1.18
N PRO A 25 -24.55 -15.91 -1.73
CA PRO A 25 -23.57 -15.27 -2.60
C PRO A 25 -22.22 -15.16 -1.91
N ARG A 26 -21.14 -15.31 -2.67
CA ARG A 26 -19.77 -15.40 -2.12
C ARG A 26 -19.29 -14.06 -1.58
N THR A 27 -19.71 -12.98 -2.24
CA THR A 27 -19.42 -11.60 -1.86
C THR A 27 -20.71 -10.79 -1.86
N PRO A 28 -21.64 -10.99 -0.89
CA PRO A 28 -23.04 -10.58 -1.01
C PRO A 28 -23.24 -9.08 -1.26
N ASN A 29 -22.41 -8.23 -0.65
CA ASN A 29 -22.49 -6.79 -0.88
C ASN A 29 -22.01 -6.37 -2.28
N ILE A 30 -21.01 -7.05 -2.83
CA ILE A 30 -20.44 -6.74 -4.15
C ILE A 30 -21.29 -7.39 -5.25
N ASP A 31 -21.76 -8.61 -5.02
CA ASP A 31 -22.62 -9.35 -5.93
C ASP A 31 -23.94 -8.61 -6.14
N ARG A 32 -24.54 -8.07 -5.07
CA ARG A 32 -25.72 -7.20 -5.19
C ARG A 32 -25.47 -5.93 -6.01
N LEU A 33 -24.32 -5.27 -5.84
CA LEU A 33 -23.95 -4.12 -6.68
C LEU A 33 -23.75 -4.49 -8.15
N ALA A 34 -23.31 -5.72 -8.42
CA ALA A 34 -23.16 -6.25 -9.76
C ALA A 34 -24.51 -6.60 -10.41
N GLU A 35 -25.47 -7.10 -9.63
CA GLU A 35 -26.85 -7.37 -10.06
C GLU A 35 -27.61 -6.09 -10.43
N ASP A 36 -27.47 -5.05 -9.62
CA ASP A 36 -28.14 -3.75 -9.83
C ASP A 36 -27.41 -2.85 -10.84
N GLY A 37 -26.29 -3.28 -11.41
CA GLY A 37 -25.34 -2.43 -12.12
C GLY A 37 -24.74 -3.04 -13.40
N VAL A 38 -23.53 -2.59 -13.73
CA VAL A 38 -22.76 -3.06 -14.89
C VAL A 38 -21.46 -3.69 -14.43
N VAL A 39 -21.19 -4.89 -14.93
CA VAL A 39 -19.93 -5.63 -14.67
C VAL A 39 -19.01 -5.55 -15.88
N LEU A 40 -17.82 -5.00 -15.68
CA LEU A 40 -16.79 -4.92 -16.72
C LEU A 40 -15.91 -6.16 -16.71
N ARG A 41 -16.11 -7.07 -17.68
CA ARG A 41 -15.30 -8.31 -17.80
C ARG A 41 -13.88 -8.08 -18.31
N GLN A 42 -13.62 -6.92 -18.92
CA GLN A 42 -12.32 -6.54 -19.47
C GLN A 42 -11.80 -5.22 -18.89
N HIS A 43 -11.71 -5.16 -17.56
CA HIS A 43 -10.98 -4.11 -16.85
C HIS A 43 -9.51 -4.50 -16.65
N LEU A 44 -8.57 -3.64 -17.05
CA LEU A 44 -7.14 -3.87 -16.88
C LEU A 44 -6.52 -2.71 -16.11
N ALA A 45 -5.73 -3.03 -15.09
CA ALA A 45 -4.93 -2.02 -14.39
C ALA A 45 -3.85 -1.49 -15.34
N ALA A 46 -3.60 -0.18 -15.31
CA ALA A 46 -2.57 0.44 -16.14
C ALA A 46 -1.14 0.02 -15.75
N ALA A 47 -0.97 -0.60 -14.57
CA ALA A 47 0.25 -1.25 -14.12
C ALA A 47 -0.09 -2.37 -13.13
N SER A 48 0.77 -3.38 -13.04
CA SER A 48 0.62 -4.54 -12.14
C SER A 48 1.12 -4.30 -10.70
N VAL A 49 1.44 -3.05 -10.34
CA VAL A 49 1.90 -2.69 -8.99
C VAL A 49 1.17 -1.45 -8.45
N CYS A 50 1.03 -1.38 -7.13
CA CYS A 50 0.08 -0.52 -6.44
C CYS A 50 0.20 0.98 -6.79
N THR A 51 1.41 1.53 -6.67
CA THR A 51 1.67 2.96 -6.88
C THR A 51 1.36 3.43 -8.31
N PRO A 52 1.96 2.86 -9.38
CA PRO A 52 1.68 3.30 -10.74
C PRO A 52 0.22 3.05 -11.13
N SER A 53 -0.40 1.97 -10.64
CA SER A 53 -1.83 1.70 -10.84
C SER A 53 -2.70 2.80 -10.23
N ARG A 54 -2.46 3.17 -8.96
CA ARG A 54 -3.15 4.29 -8.28
C ARG A 54 -2.90 5.63 -8.97
N ALA A 55 -1.65 5.92 -9.37
CA ALA A 55 -1.31 7.15 -10.05
C ALA A 55 -2.08 7.28 -11.37
N ALA A 56 -2.17 6.21 -12.15
CA ALA A 56 -2.95 6.21 -13.38
C ALA A 56 -4.46 6.36 -13.14
N PHE A 57 -5.00 5.67 -12.13
CA PHE A 57 -6.40 5.78 -11.76
C PHE A 57 -6.78 7.21 -11.34
N LEU A 58 -5.97 7.85 -10.49
CA LEU A 58 -6.25 9.19 -9.96
C LEU A 58 -6.03 10.30 -10.99
N THR A 59 -5.12 10.12 -11.94
CA THR A 59 -4.76 11.17 -12.90
C THR A 59 -5.36 10.98 -14.29
N GLY A 60 -5.94 9.80 -14.59
CA GLY A 60 -6.40 9.43 -15.93
C GLY A 60 -5.27 9.37 -16.97
N ARG A 61 -4.01 9.28 -16.54
CA ARG A 61 -2.83 9.24 -17.42
C ARG A 61 -2.11 7.91 -17.27
N TYR A 62 -1.53 7.42 -18.36
CA TYR A 62 -0.62 6.27 -18.27
C TYR A 62 0.52 6.57 -17.29
N PRO A 63 0.94 5.60 -16.46
CA PRO A 63 1.95 5.82 -15.43
C PRO A 63 3.26 6.39 -15.98
N LEU A 64 3.63 6.00 -17.21
CA LEU A 64 4.76 6.53 -17.97
C LEU A 64 4.70 8.06 -18.16
N ARG A 65 3.52 8.60 -18.46
CA ARG A 65 3.36 10.06 -18.65
C ARG A 65 3.43 10.85 -17.34
N SER A 66 3.18 10.18 -16.22
CA SER A 66 3.25 10.78 -14.89
C SER A 66 4.60 10.56 -14.19
N GLY A 67 5.62 10.02 -14.89
CA GLY A 67 6.92 9.80 -14.26
C GLY A 67 6.91 8.68 -13.21
N LYS A 68 5.92 7.79 -13.23
CA LYS A 68 5.63 6.86 -12.13
C LYS A 68 5.51 5.44 -12.65
N TRP A 69 6.63 4.80 -12.95
CA TRP A 69 6.74 3.37 -13.31
C TRP A 69 7.48 2.54 -12.27
N HIS A 70 7.96 3.20 -11.21
CA HIS A 70 8.79 2.63 -10.17
C HIS A 70 8.09 2.72 -8.80
N LEU A 71 8.44 1.80 -7.90
CA LEU A 71 7.96 1.82 -6.51
C LEU A 71 8.90 2.63 -5.60
N GLY A 72 10.20 2.41 -5.75
CA GLY A 72 11.26 3.15 -5.06
C GLY A 72 11.95 4.16 -5.97
N LEU A 73 12.87 4.92 -5.39
CA LEU A 73 13.67 5.92 -6.11
C LEU A 73 15.06 5.40 -6.48
N ASN A 74 15.54 4.44 -5.71
CA ASN A 74 16.92 3.98 -5.68
C ASN A 74 17.03 2.49 -6.00
N CYS A 75 18.19 2.04 -6.47
CA CYS A 75 18.45 0.64 -6.84
C CYS A 75 19.37 -0.06 -5.85
N GLU A 76 20.53 0.54 -5.60
CA GLU A 76 21.64 -0.04 -4.85
C GLU A 76 22.04 0.85 -3.68
N SER A 77 22.01 2.17 -3.85
CA SER A 77 22.38 3.12 -2.80
C SER A 77 21.32 4.22 -2.59
N PRO A 78 21.21 4.80 -1.37
CA PRO A 78 20.22 5.84 -1.07
C PRO A 78 20.28 7.10 -1.95
N SER A 79 21.39 7.29 -2.67
CA SER A 79 21.68 8.49 -3.47
C SER A 79 21.75 8.23 -4.98
N ASP A 80 21.63 6.99 -5.43
CA ASP A 80 21.77 6.69 -6.86
C ASP A 80 20.60 7.22 -7.69
N HIS A 81 19.42 7.39 -7.08
CA HIS A 81 18.20 7.86 -7.73
C HIS A 81 17.95 7.15 -9.08
N CYS A 82 18.31 5.88 -9.20
CA CYS A 82 18.36 5.16 -10.47
C CYS A 82 17.01 5.15 -11.20
N HIS A 83 15.90 5.23 -10.47
CA HIS A 83 14.55 5.19 -11.01
C HIS A 83 13.97 6.60 -11.25
N HIS A 84 14.69 7.66 -10.90
CA HIS A 84 14.20 9.03 -11.05
C HIS A 84 13.94 9.36 -12.54
N PRO A 85 12.80 9.98 -12.90
CA PRO A 85 12.45 10.26 -14.29
C PRO A 85 13.54 10.98 -15.11
N LEU A 86 14.27 11.91 -14.49
CA LEU A 86 15.38 12.61 -15.14
C LEU A 86 16.53 11.68 -15.59
N LYS A 87 16.67 10.48 -15.03
CA LYS A 87 17.63 9.46 -15.50
C LYS A 87 17.12 8.60 -16.64
N HIS A 88 15.85 8.77 -17.03
CA HIS A 88 15.15 7.98 -18.05
C HIS A 88 14.64 8.85 -19.21
N GLY A 89 15.37 9.92 -19.54
CA GLY A 89 15.13 10.73 -20.73
C GLY A 89 14.10 11.86 -20.56
N PHE A 90 13.69 12.18 -19.34
CA PHE A 90 12.89 13.37 -19.07
C PHE A 90 13.83 14.56 -18.79
N ASP A 91 13.63 15.68 -19.48
CA ASP A 91 14.37 16.92 -19.19
C ASP A 91 13.86 17.61 -17.92
N HIS A 92 12.56 17.46 -17.64
CA HIS A 92 11.89 18.02 -16.48
C HIS A 92 10.87 17.03 -15.90
N PHE A 93 10.76 17.02 -14.58
CA PHE A 93 9.77 16.23 -13.86
C PHE A 93 9.08 17.09 -12.79
N TYR A 94 7.75 17.13 -12.86
CA TYR A 94 6.90 17.81 -11.89
C TYR A 94 6.10 16.76 -11.13
N GLY A 95 6.49 16.49 -9.88
CA GLY A 95 5.81 15.52 -9.02
C GLY A 95 6.70 15.04 -7.88
N THR A 96 6.15 14.21 -6.99
CA THR A 96 6.94 13.53 -5.96
C THR A 96 7.49 12.20 -6.52
N PRO A 97 8.82 12.02 -6.57
CA PRO A 97 9.41 10.75 -7.00
C PRO A 97 9.23 9.65 -5.93
N LEU A 98 8.77 10.01 -4.72
CA LEU A 98 8.62 9.10 -3.60
C LEU A 98 7.26 8.41 -3.66
N SER A 99 7.26 7.08 -3.50
CA SER A 99 6.02 6.29 -3.50
C SER A 99 6.11 5.13 -2.51
N LEU A 100 7.29 4.51 -2.42
CA LEU A 100 7.75 3.81 -1.24
C LEU A 100 9.09 4.43 -0.84
N MET A 101 9.23 4.78 0.44
CA MET A 101 10.53 5.08 1.04
C MET A 101 11.33 3.79 1.32
N GLY A 102 11.01 2.66 0.67
CA GLY A 102 11.71 1.39 0.85
C GLY A 102 13.16 1.48 0.38
N ASP A 103 14.07 0.88 1.13
CA ASP A 103 15.50 0.90 0.82
C ASP A 103 15.84 -0.05 -0.34
N CYS A 104 17.04 0.16 -0.87
CA CYS A 104 17.69 -0.65 -1.89
C CYS A 104 17.84 -2.14 -1.50
N ALA A 105 17.68 -2.48 -0.20
CA ALA A 105 17.73 -3.84 0.31
C ALA A 105 16.33 -4.48 0.31
N ARG A 106 16.20 -5.61 -0.40
CA ARG A 106 14.95 -6.37 -0.61
C ARG A 106 14.24 -6.82 0.69
N TRP A 107 14.88 -6.68 1.86
CA TRP A 107 14.40 -7.25 3.14
C TRP A 107 14.68 -6.40 4.38
N GLU A 108 15.25 -5.20 4.25
CA GLU A 108 15.49 -4.34 5.40
C GLU A 108 14.39 -3.27 5.54
N LEU A 109 14.07 -2.91 6.78
CA LEU A 109 13.18 -1.78 7.05
C LEU A 109 13.83 -0.53 6.47
N SER A 110 13.10 0.16 5.59
CA SER A 110 13.40 1.52 5.11
C SER A 110 14.16 2.33 6.17
N GLU A 111 15.33 2.90 5.88
CA GLU A 111 16.13 3.73 6.79
C GLU A 111 15.26 4.86 7.34
N LYS A 112 14.31 5.34 6.52
CA LYS A 112 13.31 6.34 6.88
C LYS A 112 12.23 5.79 7.81
N ARG A 113 11.79 4.54 7.63
CA ARG A 113 10.87 3.85 8.57
C ARG A 113 11.57 3.48 9.88
N ALA A 114 12.81 2.98 9.85
CA ALA A 114 13.63 2.74 11.02
C ALA A 114 13.93 4.04 11.79
N ALA A 115 14.16 5.14 11.08
CA ALA A 115 14.30 6.46 11.69
C ALA A 115 13.00 6.99 12.31
N LEU A 116 11.83 6.64 11.76
CA LEU A 116 10.52 6.97 12.33
C LEU A 116 10.14 6.06 13.52
N GLU A 117 10.49 4.77 13.47
CA GLU A 117 10.15 3.78 14.49
C GLU A 117 11.00 3.93 15.75
N ARG A 118 12.25 4.41 15.65
CA ARG A 118 13.12 4.70 16.80
C ARG A 118 12.49 5.66 17.83
N PRO A 119 11.97 6.84 17.45
CA PRO A 119 11.28 7.73 18.38
C PRO A 119 9.97 7.15 18.93
N LEU A 120 9.21 6.41 18.13
CA LEU A 120 7.95 5.77 18.55
C LEU A 120 8.16 4.70 19.64
N GLN A 121 9.16 3.82 19.47
CA GLN A 121 9.50 2.82 20.48
C GLN A 121 10.03 3.43 21.78
N LEU A 122 10.73 4.57 21.70
CA LEU A 122 11.22 5.29 22.88
C LEU A 122 10.05 5.90 23.67
N GLY A 123 9.04 6.44 22.97
CA GLY A 123 7.81 6.96 23.56
C GLY A 123 7.00 5.87 24.28
N ASP A 124 6.84 4.70 23.66
CA ASP A 124 6.10 3.58 24.25
C ASP A 124 6.79 3.01 25.49
N ARG A 125 8.12 2.93 25.48
CA ARG A 125 8.90 2.48 26.66
C ARG A 125 8.86 3.50 27.79
N ALA A 126 8.88 4.80 27.48
CA ALA A 126 8.72 5.87 28.47
C ALA A 126 7.31 5.85 29.09
N PHE A 127 6.27 5.67 28.29
CA PHE A 127 4.89 5.56 28.78
C PHE A 127 4.68 4.29 29.62
N ALA A 128 5.22 3.14 29.19
CA ALA A 128 5.16 1.89 29.94
C ALA A 128 6.01 1.90 31.23
N ALA A 129 7.08 2.71 31.30
CA ALA A 129 7.85 2.94 32.52
C ALA A 129 7.15 3.92 33.48
N ALA A 130 6.47 4.94 32.95
CA ALA A 130 5.66 5.87 33.74
C ALA A 130 4.41 5.19 34.34
N ALA A 131 3.74 4.31 33.57
CA ALA A 131 2.60 3.53 34.04
C ALA A 131 2.97 2.55 35.17
N ARG A 132 4.16 1.93 35.10
CA ARG A 132 4.67 1.01 36.15
C ARG A 132 5.12 1.70 37.45
N ARG A 133 5.36 3.02 37.44
CA ARG A 133 5.67 3.78 38.67
C ARG A 133 4.44 4.25 39.43
N ARG A 134 3.23 4.11 38.88
CA ARG A 134 1.96 4.50 39.55
C ARG A 134 1.27 3.36 40.30
N SER A 135 1.75 2.12 40.22
CA SER A 135 1.07 0.96 40.81
C SER A 135 1.63 0.47 42.15
N VAL A 136 2.26 1.33 42.96
CA VAL A 136 2.69 0.99 44.33
C VAL A 136 2.27 2.07 45.33
N ARG A 137 1.03 1.96 45.83
CA ARG A 137 0.60 2.26 47.22
C ARG A 137 -0.89 1.96 47.35
N PHE A 138 -1.32 1.56 48.56
CA PHE A 138 -2.52 0.80 48.94
C PHE A 138 -2.23 -0.70 48.81
N GLU A 139 -2.07 -1.47 49.89
CA GLU A 139 -2.84 -1.51 51.13
C GLU A 139 -1.97 -1.86 52.35
N ASP A 140 -2.28 -1.27 53.50
CA ASP A 140 -2.12 -1.86 54.85
C ASP A 140 -2.95 -1.00 55.81
N GLY A 141 -4.06 -1.56 56.32
CA GLY A 141 -4.96 -0.94 57.30
C GLY A 141 -6.42 -1.32 57.12
#